data_AF-A0A8K1FR64-F1
#
_entry.id   AF-A0A8K1FR64-F1
#
_cell.length_a   1.000
_cell.length_b   1.000
_cell.length_c   1.000
_cell.angle_alpha   90.00
_cell.angle_beta   90.00
_cell.angle_gamma   90.00
#
_symmetry.space_group_name_H-M   'P 1'
#
loop_
_entity.id
_entity.type
_entity.pdbx_description
1 polymer ?
#
loop_
_entity_poly.entity_id
_entity_poly.type
_entity_poly.pdbx_seq_one_letter_code
_entity_poly.pdbx_strand_id
1 'polypeptide(L)' 'KFDEYSPLLKARFEIFDFSSHAGKDQLLEIVKASNNLEKVVLVHGSYDNQQHLADLIKEKTGVEVIIPENGQEIKLF' A
#
# COMPACT_ATOMS: atom_id res chain seq x y z
N LYS A 1 -17.01 13.54 -10.24
CA LYS A 1 -16.30 13.67 -8.95
C LYS A 1 -16.37 15.13 -8.54
N PHE A 2 -16.60 15.45 -7.27
CA PHE A 2 -16.40 16.81 -6.79
C PHE A 2 -14.90 16.94 -6.56
N ASP A 3 -14.23 17.73 -7.38
CA ASP A 3 -12.82 18.07 -7.27
C ASP A 3 -12.67 19.60 -7.29
N GLU A 4 -11.43 20.08 -7.23
CA GLU A 4 -11.12 21.52 -7.22
C GLU A 4 -11.61 22.25 -8.49
N TYR A 5 -11.94 21.51 -9.56
CA TYR A 5 -12.44 22.04 -10.83
C TYR A 5 -13.98 22.03 -10.93
N SER A 6 -14.68 21.63 -9.87
CA SER A 6 -16.14 21.63 -9.85
C SER A 6 -16.67 23.06 -10.03
N PRO A 7 -17.53 23.32 -11.03
CA PRO A 7 -18.10 24.66 -11.26
C PRO A 7 -19.00 25.13 -10.10
N LEU A 8 -19.35 24.23 -9.18
CA LEU A 8 -20.13 24.51 -7.99
C LEU A 8 -19.25 24.79 -6.75
N LEU A 9 -17.94 24.56 -6.82
CA LEU A 9 -17.00 24.81 -5.73
C LEU A 9 -16.68 26.31 -5.65
N LYS A 10 -17.23 26.98 -4.64
CA LYS A 10 -17.05 28.42 -4.41
C LYS A 10 -15.98 28.76 -3.38
N ALA A 11 -15.53 27.78 -2.60
CA ALA A 11 -14.54 27.93 -1.55
C ALA A 11 -13.22 27.24 -1.92
N ARG A 12 -12.11 27.68 -1.31
CA ARG A 12 -10.81 27.03 -1.48
C ARG A 12 -10.89 25.59 -0.97
N PHE A 13 -10.48 24.64 -1.81
CA PHE A 13 -10.37 23.24 -1.46
C PHE A 13 -8.91 22.89 -1.18
N GLU A 14 -8.62 22.42 0.01
CA GLU A 14 -7.30 21.93 0.41
C GLU A 14 -7.46 20.57 1.08
N ILE A 15 -6.55 19.65 0.76
CA ILE A 15 -6.46 18.34 1.42
C ILE A 15 -5.19 18.35 2.26
N PHE A 16 -5.35 18.11 3.55
CA PHE A 16 -4.26 17.83 4.46
C PHE A 16 -4.37 16.37 4.89
N ASP A 17 -3.31 15.60 4.66
CA ASP A 17 -3.26 14.20 5.08
C ASP A 17 -2.60 14.10 6.46
N PHE A 18 -3.43 13.87 7.48
CA PHE A 18 -2.99 13.60 8.86
C PHE A 18 -3.09 12.12 9.22
N SER A 19 -3.16 11.25 8.22
CA SER A 19 -3.20 9.81 8.43
C SER A 19 -2.01 9.35 9.28
N SER A 20 -2.29 8.44 10.21
CA SER A 20 -1.26 7.77 11.00
C SER A 20 -0.68 6.54 10.30
N HIS A 21 -1.17 6.21 9.10
CA HIS A 21 -0.64 5.09 8.32
C HIS A 21 0.69 5.45 7.67
N ALA A 22 1.59 4.46 7.67
CA ALA A 22 2.83 4.57 6.92
C ALA A 22 2.53 4.72 5.42
N GLY A 23 3.13 5.73 4.80
CA GLY A 23 3.08 5.91 3.35
C GLY A 23 3.89 4.86 2.61
N LYS A 24 3.79 4.86 1.27
CA LYS A 24 4.47 3.91 0.38
C LYS A 24 5.97 3.73 0.70
N ASP A 25 6.71 4.83 0.82
CA ASP A 25 8.15 4.78 1.04
C ASP A 25 8.49 4.25 2.43
N GLN A 26 7.71 4.64 3.45
CA GLN A 26 7.89 4.15 4.82
C GLN A 26 7.60 2.65 4.93
N LEU A 27 6.58 2.14 4.24
CA LEU A 27 6.30 0.70 4.16
C LEU A 27 7.45 -0.06 3.48
N LEU A 28 8.02 0.50 2.41
CA LEU A 28 9.19 -0.10 1.75
C LEU A 28 10.42 -0.13 2.67
N GLU A 29 10.67 0.93 3.43
CA GLU A 29 11.77 0.96 4.39
C GLU A 29 11.58 -0.05 5.53
N ILE A 30 10.36 -0.27 6.00
CA ILE A 30 10.04 -1.33 6.97
C ILE A 30 10.42 -2.71 6.40
N VAL A 31 10.08 -2.98 5.13
CA VAL A 31 10.43 -4.24 4.47
C VAL A 31 11.95 -4.40 4.36
N LYS A 32 12.67 -3.36 3.93
CA LYS A 32 14.15 -3.39 3.81
C LYS A 32 14.86 -3.54 5.15
N ALA A 33 14.29 -3.02 6.23
CA ALA A 33 14.85 -3.12 7.57
C ALA A 33 14.70 -4.52 8.20
N SER A 34 13.84 -5.37 7.64
CA SER A 34 13.60 -6.72 8.14
C SER A 34 14.64 -7.70 7.59
N ASN A 35 15.54 -8.17 8.46
CA ASN A 35 16.59 -9.12 8.08
C ASN A 35 16.00 -10.53 7.86
N ASN A 36 16.51 -11.22 6.83
CA ASN A 36 16.09 -12.57 6.45
C ASN A 36 14.57 -12.69 6.19
N LEU A 37 13.95 -11.62 5.69
CA LEU A 37 12.55 -11.63 5.33
C LEU A 37 12.33 -12.42 4.04
N GLU A 38 11.61 -13.53 4.12
CA GLU A 38 11.35 -14.41 2.96
C GLU A 38 10.08 -14.00 2.21
N LYS A 39 9.04 -13.58 2.93
CA LYS A 39 7.72 -13.32 2.36
C LYS A 39 6.98 -12.21 3.09
N VAL A 40 6.25 -11.40 2.34
CA VAL A 40 5.32 -10.38 2.85
C VAL A 40 3.90 -10.78 2.47
N VAL A 41 2.97 -10.69 3.42
CA VAL A 41 1.54 -10.85 3.16
C VAL A 41 0.89 -9.48 3.32
N LEU A 42 0.39 -8.92 2.23
CA LEU A 42 -0.28 -7.62 2.25
C LEU A 42 -1.76 -7.82 2.56
N VAL A 43 -2.21 -7.19 3.63
CA VAL A 43 -3.60 -7.17 4.07
C VAL A 43 -4.06 -5.71 4.22
N HIS A 44 -5.36 -5.50 4.47
CA HIS A 44 -5.94 -4.19 4.79
C HIS A 44 -5.54 -3.07 3.80
N GLY A 45 -6.02 -3.18 2.57
CA GLY A 45 -5.89 -2.15 1.54
C GLY A 45 -6.78 -2.49 0.35
N SER A 46 -6.98 -1.54 -0.55
CA SER A 46 -7.56 -1.87 -1.86
C SER A 46 -6.60 -2.74 -2.65
N TYR A 47 -7.12 -3.70 -3.40
CA TYR A 47 -6.33 -4.62 -4.23
C TYR A 47 -5.32 -3.88 -5.13
N ASP A 48 -5.73 -2.81 -5.83
CA ASP A 48 -4.85 -2.06 -6.71
C ASP A 48 -3.64 -1.47 -5.98
N ASN A 49 -3.85 -0.82 -4.83
CA ASN A 49 -2.77 -0.29 -4.00
C ASN A 49 -1.85 -1.40 -3.46
N GLN A 50 -2.41 -2.55 -3.07
CA GLN A 50 -1.63 -3.70 -2.63
C GLN A 50 -0.78 -4.25 -3.77
N GLN A 51 -1.33 -4.37 -4.98
CA GLN A 51 -0.60 -4.83 -6.15
C GLN A 51 0.57 -3.89 -6.49
N HIS A 52 0.33 -2.59 -6.49
CA HIS A 52 1.39 -1.60 -6.70
C HIS A 52 2.51 -1.67 -5.64
N LEU A 53 2.16 -1.89 -4.37
CA LEU A 53 3.15 -2.06 -3.32
C LEU A 53 3.88 -3.41 -3.44
N ALA A 54 3.19 -4.48 -3.82
CA ALA A 54 3.77 -5.80 -4.04
C ALA A 54 4.83 -5.78 -5.15
N ASP A 55 4.50 -5.15 -6.28
CA ASP A 55 5.41 -5.00 -7.41
C ASP A 55 6.65 -4.18 -6.99
N LEU A 56 6.45 -3.09 -6.25
CA LEU A 56 7.54 -2.27 -5.72
C LEU A 56 8.45 -3.06 -4.77
N ILE A 57 7.88 -3.79 -3.80
CA ILE A 57 8.65 -4.59 -2.86
C ILE A 57 9.48 -5.62 -3.64
N LYS A 58 8.83 -6.36 -4.54
CA LYS A 58 9.50 -7.38 -5.35
C LYS A 58 10.62 -6.78 -6.20
N GLU A 59 10.40 -5.64 -6.84
CA GLU A 59 11.41 -4.93 -7.65
C GLU A 59 12.61 -4.47 -6.80
N LYS A 60 12.36 -3.93 -5.60
CA LYS A 60 13.40 -3.28 -4.78
C LYS A 60 14.13 -4.20 -3.83
N THR A 61 13.51 -5.29 -3.38
CA THR A 61 14.09 -6.18 -2.36
C THR A 61 14.17 -7.64 -2.81
N GLY A 62 13.47 -8.02 -3.88
CA GLY A 62 13.36 -9.41 -4.32
C GLY A 62 12.47 -10.28 -3.42
N VAL A 63 11.90 -9.72 -2.34
CA VAL A 63 11.04 -10.45 -1.40
C VAL A 63 9.73 -10.83 -2.08
N GLU A 64 9.27 -12.06 -1.86
CA GLU A 64 7.98 -12.51 -2.38
C GLU A 64 6.83 -11.84 -1.64
N VAL A 65 5.77 -11.47 -2.37
CA VAL A 65 4.58 -10.84 -1.80
C VAL A 65 3.35 -11.65 -2.14
N ILE A 66 2.51 -11.91 -1.14
CA ILE A 66 1.20 -12.53 -1.28
C ILE A 66 0.12 -11.48 -0.97
N ILE A 67 -0.89 -11.40 -1.83
CA ILE A 67 -2.12 -10.64 -1.60
C ILE A 67 -3.27 -11.64 -1.55
N PRO A 68 -3.71 -12.07 -0.35
CA PRO A 68 -4.77 -13.06 -0.24
C PRO A 68 -6.15 -12.43 -0.43
N GLU A 69 -7.08 -13.22 -0.96
CA GLU A 69 -8.51 -12.90 -0.90
C GLU A 69 -9.10 -13.20 0.49
N ASN A 70 -10.22 -12.56 0.82
CA ASN A 70 -10.92 -12.84 2.08
C ASN A 70 -11.35 -14.30 2.14
N GLY A 71 -10.92 -15.01 3.19
CA GLY A 71 -11.19 -16.43 3.38
C GLY A 71 -10.20 -17.37 2.69
N GLN A 72 -9.20 -16.84 1.97
CA GLN A 72 -8.15 -17.66 1.38
C GLN A 72 -7.18 -18.17 2.45
N GLU A 73 -6.89 -19.47 2.41
CA GLU A 73 -5.82 -20.07 3.21
C GLU A 73 -4.47 -19.97 2.48
N ILE A 74 -3.43 -19.53 3.19
CA ILE A 74 -2.06 -19.48 2.69
C ILE A 74 -1.21 -20.47 3.46
N LYS A 75 -0.40 -21.26 2.74
CA LYS A 75 0.59 -22.15 3.35
C LYS A 75 1.95 -21.46 3.33
N LEU A 76 2.52 -21.30 4.52
CA LEU A 76 3.89 -20.82 4.69
C LEU A 76 4.76 -22.07 4.88
N PHE A 77 5.76 -22.23 4.01
CA PHE A 77 6.73 -23.32 4.05
C PHE A 77 8.12 -22.72 4.14
#